data_AF-A0A916QGM8-F1
#
_entry.id   AF-A0A916QGM8-F1
#
_cell.length_a   1.000
_cell.length_b   1.000
_cell.length_c   1.000
_cell.angle_alpha   90.00
_cell.angle_beta   90.00
_cell.angle_gamma   90.00
#
_symmetry.space_group_name_H-M   'P 1'
#
loop_
_entity.id
_entity.type
_entity.pdbx_description
1 polymer ?
#
loop_
_entity_poly.entity_id
_entity_poly.type
_entity_poly.pdbx_seq_one_letter_code
_entity_poly.pdbx_strand_id
1 'polypeptide(L)'
;MNRKITLIMSTAAALALFARPTFAASDQSSQSTTSQNSSINSSISSSSSSSSSSSSSSSSSKISSSNTSTSSSSQSQQSSSTSSKTSSQNKQSSHAKPKPTKPKHQKKLPTGWRKAGKKRYYLKKGKRLKGLHKVGKYHYLFDKYGYVMTGLRKKPHASSYVYLNRYGHQQFKNTRTSKRYYWISHTGKVTGVKNYAKNISQRPNMPTGCEITAATMMINFAGHHITKEQAARVMPRSSNPNKGFIGSPYKEYPAGYWVAPLGLRSTVKHYLGTADVMTGCSLGSLEKKLIRGHLVVVWVRWVDGFYNHALALTGYHGNTIYFNDPWTGSKRSMSRSQFYYHWRLNARRALSY
;
A
#
# COMPACT_ATOMS: atom_id res chain seq x y z
N MET A 1 -0.90 11.34 79.78
CA MET A 1 -1.85 11.71 78.69
C MET A 1 -1.67 10.66 77.61
N ASN A 2 -2.58 9.71 77.39
CA ASN A 2 -3.88 9.86 76.69
C ASN A 2 -3.70 10.51 75.31
N ARG A 3 -4.11 9.89 74.18
CA ARG A 3 -5.26 8.97 74.02
C ARG A 3 -4.92 7.64 73.30
N LYS A 4 -5.65 6.57 73.65
CA LYS A 4 -5.89 5.41 72.76
C LYS A 4 -6.98 5.78 71.73
N ILE A 5 -7.05 5.04 70.62
CA ILE A 5 -8.31 4.53 70.03
C ILE A 5 -7.98 3.35 69.12
N THR A 6 -8.82 2.32 69.15
CA THR A 6 -8.76 1.09 68.36
C THR A 6 -10.13 0.88 67.76
N LEU A 7 -10.24 0.50 66.47
CA LEU A 7 -11.41 -0.09 65.76
C LEU A 7 -11.14 0.00 64.23
N ILE A 8 -11.61 -0.90 63.35
CA ILE A 8 -12.04 -2.30 63.50
C ILE A 8 -11.85 -3.03 62.15
N MET A 9 -11.68 -4.35 62.16
CA MET A 9 -11.82 -5.17 60.94
C MET A 9 -13.29 -5.49 60.69
N SER A 10 -13.77 -5.32 59.46
CA SER A 10 -15.09 -5.85 59.04
C SER A 10 -15.01 -6.45 57.64
N THR A 11 -15.42 -7.71 57.54
CA THR A 11 -15.48 -8.49 56.30
C THR A 11 -16.90 -8.51 55.76
N ALA A 12 -17.07 -8.26 54.46
CA ALA A 12 -18.35 -8.42 53.77
C ALA A 12 -18.13 -9.08 52.41
N ALA A 13 -18.39 -10.39 52.32
CA ALA A 13 -18.36 -11.14 51.08
C ALA A 13 -19.74 -11.10 50.41
N ALA A 14 -19.86 -10.40 49.28
CA ALA A 14 -21.10 -10.35 48.50
C ALA A 14 -21.17 -11.53 47.51
N LEU A 15 -21.88 -12.60 47.89
CA LEU A 15 -22.07 -13.78 47.06
C LEU A 15 -23.21 -13.57 46.06
N ALA A 16 -22.88 -13.31 44.78
CA ALA A 16 -23.87 -13.09 43.73
C ALA A 16 -24.11 -14.36 42.88
N LEU A 17 -25.12 -15.16 43.23
CA LEU A 17 -25.58 -16.26 42.39
C LEU A 17 -26.33 -15.70 41.17
N PHE A 18 -25.78 -15.90 39.97
CA PHE A 18 -26.54 -15.79 38.73
C PHE A 18 -26.88 -17.19 38.21
N ALA A 19 -28.16 -17.55 38.30
CA ALA A 19 -28.68 -18.79 37.75
C ALA A 19 -28.50 -18.82 36.22
N ARG A 20 -28.03 -19.95 35.69
CA ARG A 20 -27.85 -20.17 34.25
C ARG A 20 -29.04 -21.02 33.74
N PRO A 21 -29.88 -20.52 32.83
CA PRO A 21 -30.85 -21.40 32.16
C PRO A 21 -30.10 -22.37 31.26
N THR A 22 -30.22 -23.66 31.54
CA THR A 22 -29.75 -24.75 30.67
C THR A 22 -30.74 -24.94 29.53
N PHE A 23 -30.37 -24.55 28.31
CA PHE A 23 -31.09 -25.01 27.12
C PHE A 23 -30.74 -26.48 26.86
N ALA A 24 -31.71 -27.35 27.08
CA ALA A 24 -31.67 -28.73 26.61
C ALA A 24 -31.85 -28.77 25.08
N ALA A 25 -31.26 -29.78 24.45
CA ALA A 25 -31.56 -30.12 23.06
C ALA A 25 -32.58 -31.27 23.03
N SER A 26 -33.57 -31.16 22.16
CA SER A 26 -34.48 -32.24 21.76
C SER A 26 -34.62 -32.21 20.25
N ASP A 27 -34.61 -33.39 19.62
CA ASP A 27 -34.62 -33.59 18.18
C ASP A 27 -35.96 -34.21 17.73
N GLN A 28 -36.30 -34.04 16.44
CA GLN A 28 -37.45 -34.63 15.73
C GLN A 28 -38.85 -34.14 16.22
N SER A 29 -39.90 -34.04 15.39
CA SER A 29 -40.11 -34.57 14.04
C SER A 29 -41.12 -33.74 13.21
N SER A 30 -41.20 -34.09 11.93
CA SER A 30 -42.15 -33.74 10.87
C SER A 30 -43.60 -33.38 11.24
N GLN A 31 -44.18 -32.38 10.55
CA GLN A 31 -45.17 -32.60 9.49
C GLN A 31 -45.47 -31.33 8.67
N SER A 32 -46.27 -31.46 7.61
CA SER A 32 -46.51 -30.46 6.55
C SER A 32 -47.93 -29.91 6.56
N THR A 33 -48.12 -28.65 6.13
CA THR A 33 -49.39 -28.23 5.50
C THR A 33 -49.27 -27.04 4.55
N THR A 34 -49.75 -27.30 3.34
CA THR A 34 -50.12 -26.47 2.19
C THR A 34 -50.52 -24.99 2.42
N SER A 35 -49.93 -24.12 1.59
CA SER A 35 -50.43 -22.87 0.98
C SER A 35 -51.33 -21.88 1.75
N GLN A 36 -50.94 -20.60 1.68
CA GLN A 36 -51.74 -19.60 0.96
C GLN A 36 -50.86 -18.69 0.08
N ASN A 37 -51.46 -18.18 -1.00
CA ASN A 37 -50.85 -17.27 -1.96
C ASN A 37 -51.58 -15.92 -1.89
N SER A 38 -50.85 -14.82 -1.68
CA SER A 38 -51.41 -13.46 -1.76
C SER A 38 -50.46 -12.56 -2.55
N SER A 39 -50.86 -12.25 -3.78
CA SER A 39 -50.13 -11.34 -4.67
C SER A 39 -50.31 -9.89 -4.22
N ILE A 40 -49.23 -9.12 -4.10
CA ILE A 40 -49.30 -7.66 -4.07
C ILE A 40 -48.62 -7.11 -5.33
N ASN A 41 -49.45 -6.47 -6.15
CA ASN A 41 -49.08 -5.83 -7.40
C ASN A 41 -48.19 -4.61 -7.14
N SER A 42 -47.16 -4.38 -7.95
CA SER A 42 -46.43 -3.11 -7.99
C SER A 42 -46.18 -2.71 -9.44
N SER A 43 -46.85 -1.64 -9.87
CA SER A 43 -46.95 -1.21 -11.26
C SER A 43 -45.67 -0.54 -11.75
N ILE A 44 -44.92 -1.22 -12.63
CA ILE A 44 -43.82 -0.63 -13.39
C ILE A 44 -44.42 0.27 -14.48
N SER A 45 -44.43 1.58 -14.24
CA SER A 45 -44.90 2.57 -15.22
C SER A 45 -43.80 2.85 -16.25
N SER A 46 -43.76 2.06 -17.31
CA SER A 46 -42.96 2.37 -18.50
C SER A 46 -43.70 3.36 -19.40
N SER A 47 -43.12 4.54 -19.64
CA SER A 47 -43.47 5.40 -20.76
C SER A 47 -42.27 5.57 -21.68
N SER A 48 -42.50 5.40 -22.98
CA SER A 48 -41.43 5.37 -23.99
C SER A 48 -41.89 5.92 -25.34
N SER A 49 -41.36 7.08 -25.69
CA SER A 49 -41.29 7.63 -27.05
C SER A 49 -40.07 8.56 -27.08
N SER A 50 -39.09 8.47 -27.97
CA SER A 50 -39.12 8.34 -29.44
C SER A 50 -39.71 9.58 -30.12
N SER A 51 -39.09 10.20 -31.12
CA SER A 51 -37.74 9.99 -31.69
C SER A 51 -37.36 11.20 -32.60
N SER A 52 -36.30 11.04 -33.40
CA SER A 52 -35.87 11.87 -34.54
C SER A 52 -34.94 13.07 -34.27
N SER A 53 -34.21 13.55 -35.29
CA SER A 53 -33.01 12.94 -35.90
C SER A 53 -32.53 13.70 -37.16
N SER A 54 -31.24 14.02 -37.21
CA SER A 54 -30.45 14.28 -38.43
C SER A 54 -28.96 14.23 -38.03
N SER A 55 -28.00 13.58 -38.70
CA SER A 55 -27.75 13.29 -40.13
C SER A 55 -27.41 14.53 -40.97
N SER A 56 -26.51 14.49 -41.96
CA SER A 56 -25.63 13.40 -42.42
C SER A 56 -24.18 13.64 -41.92
N SER A 57 -23.02 13.38 -42.57
CA SER A 57 -22.65 12.97 -43.93
C SER A 57 -21.47 11.97 -43.93
N SER A 58 -20.79 11.79 -45.07
CA SER A 58 -19.66 10.89 -45.31
C SER A 58 -18.59 11.57 -46.19
N SER A 59 -17.38 11.01 -46.23
CA SER A 59 -16.56 10.94 -47.46
C SER A 59 -15.37 9.99 -47.27
N SER A 60 -14.73 9.57 -48.37
CA SER A 60 -13.71 8.51 -48.41
C SER A 60 -12.64 8.82 -49.44
N SER A 61 -11.41 8.31 -49.24
CA SER A 61 -10.38 8.27 -50.29
C SER A 61 -9.34 7.16 -50.07
N LYS A 62 -9.02 6.44 -51.14
CA LYS A 62 -7.80 5.61 -51.30
C LYS A 62 -6.84 6.33 -52.25
N ILE A 63 -5.55 5.95 -52.23
CA ILE A 63 -4.50 5.94 -53.29
C ILE A 63 -3.16 5.82 -52.53
N SER A 64 -2.43 4.71 -52.63
CA SER A 64 -1.34 4.41 -53.62
C SER A 64 -0.21 5.46 -53.54
N SER A 65 1.07 5.12 -53.50
CA SER A 65 1.86 4.08 -54.20
C SER A 65 3.17 3.82 -53.41
N SER A 66 4.08 2.89 -53.68
CA SER A 66 4.24 1.56 -54.31
C SER A 66 5.77 1.31 -54.35
N ASN A 67 6.22 0.11 -54.74
CA ASN A 67 7.63 -0.30 -55.00
C ASN A 67 8.50 -0.53 -53.72
N THR A 68 9.28 -1.60 -53.53
CA THR A 68 9.92 -2.64 -54.40
C THR A 68 11.20 -2.15 -55.10
N SER A 69 12.40 -2.75 -54.94
CA SER A 69 12.87 -3.68 -53.88
C SER A 69 14.28 -3.31 -53.37
N THR A 70 15.44 -3.98 -53.53
CA THR A 70 15.87 -5.25 -54.16
C THR A 70 17.13 -5.76 -53.42
N SER A 71 17.41 -7.07 -53.41
CA SER A 71 18.56 -7.69 -52.73
C SER A 71 19.75 -8.00 -53.66
N SER A 72 20.97 -7.62 -53.26
CA SER A 72 22.26 -8.23 -53.69
C SER A 72 23.42 -7.58 -52.87
N SER A 73 24.39 -8.22 -52.22
CA SER A 73 25.01 -9.57 -52.24
C SER A 73 25.99 -9.89 -53.38
N SER A 74 27.26 -9.54 -53.19
CA SER A 74 28.53 -10.18 -53.64
C SER A 74 29.70 -9.31 -53.10
N GLN A 75 30.91 -9.77 -52.72
CA GLN A 75 31.91 -10.63 -53.39
C GLN A 75 32.46 -10.02 -54.71
N SER A 76 33.76 -10.06 -55.04
CA SER A 76 34.94 -10.59 -54.32
C SER A 76 36.27 -10.17 -55.01
N GLN A 77 37.41 -10.38 -54.33
CA GLN A 77 38.80 -10.40 -54.86
C GLN A 77 39.37 -9.05 -55.35
N GLN A 78 40.66 -8.67 -55.24
CA GLN A 78 41.99 -9.30 -55.03
C GLN A 78 42.83 -9.43 -56.32
N SER A 79 44.17 -9.29 -56.19
CA SER A 79 45.23 -9.24 -57.25
C SER A 79 45.38 -7.88 -57.99
N SER A 80 46.56 -7.44 -58.46
CA SER A 80 47.97 -7.82 -58.15
C SER A 80 49.01 -6.83 -58.73
N SER A 81 50.16 -6.67 -58.03
CA SER A 81 51.52 -6.39 -58.55
C SER A 81 51.76 -5.09 -59.38
N THR A 82 52.97 -4.60 -59.71
CA THR A 82 54.37 -5.10 -59.60
C THR A 82 55.39 -3.91 -59.53
N SER A 83 56.63 -4.15 -59.07
CA SER A 83 57.89 -3.40 -59.39
C SER A 83 58.07 -1.95 -58.85
N SER A 84 59.30 -1.43 -58.63
CA SER A 84 60.67 -2.01 -58.67
C SER A 84 61.74 -1.09 -58.03
N LYS A 85 62.86 -1.68 -57.55
CA LYS A 85 64.23 -1.09 -57.38
C LYS A 85 64.32 0.11 -56.39
N THR A 86 65.35 0.30 -55.54
CA THR A 86 66.65 -0.35 -55.24
C THR A 86 67.01 -0.02 -53.76
N SER A 87 68.13 -0.35 -53.09
CA SER A 87 69.43 -0.97 -53.44
C SER A 87 70.12 -1.56 -52.18
N SER A 88 71.24 -2.25 -52.39
CA SER A 88 72.13 -2.92 -51.42
C SER A 88 72.73 -2.05 -50.29
N GLN A 89 72.91 -2.63 -49.10
CA GLN A 89 74.24 -3.11 -48.67
C GLN A 89 74.13 -4.13 -47.51
N ASN A 90 75.20 -4.91 -47.30
CA ASN A 90 75.24 -6.08 -46.42
C ASN A 90 76.24 -5.87 -45.26
N LYS A 91 75.86 -6.23 -44.02
CA LYS A 91 76.79 -6.44 -42.91
C LYS A 91 76.24 -7.44 -41.90
N GLN A 92 77.13 -8.16 -41.23
CA GLN A 92 76.91 -9.52 -40.73
C GLN A 92 77.15 -9.62 -39.22
N SER A 93 76.47 -10.59 -38.58
CA SER A 93 76.73 -11.11 -37.22
C SER A 93 76.53 -10.18 -36.02
N SER A 94 75.55 -10.50 -35.17
CA SER A 94 75.83 -11.19 -33.89
C SER A 94 74.55 -11.44 -33.07
N HIS A 95 74.56 -12.44 -32.18
CA HIS A 95 73.41 -12.78 -31.35
C HIS A 95 73.31 -11.89 -30.10
N ALA A 96 72.25 -11.06 -30.02
CA ALA A 96 71.84 -10.39 -28.79
C ALA A 96 70.51 -10.98 -28.27
N LYS A 97 70.58 -11.83 -27.24
CA LYS A 97 69.43 -12.51 -26.62
C LYS A 97 68.46 -11.47 -26.00
N PRO A 98 67.17 -11.38 -26.41
CA PRO A 98 66.25 -10.38 -25.88
C PRO A 98 66.09 -10.47 -24.36
N LYS A 99 66.44 -9.38 -23.67
CA LYS A 99 66.32 -9.26 -22.21
C LYS A 99 64.83 -9.26 -21.82
N PRO A 100 64.38 -10.07 -20.85
CA PRO A 100 62.94 -10.24 -20.59
C PRO A 100 62.30 -8.94 -20.12
N THR A 101 61.39 -8.39 -20.93
CA THR A 101 60.64 -7.18 -20.61
C THR A 101 59.72 -7.42 -19.42
N LYS A 102 59.93 -6.68 -18.32
CA LYS A 102 59.07 -6.75 -17.13
C LYS A 102 57.60 -6.57 -17.51
N PRO A 103 56.65 -7.38 -16.99
CA PRO A 103 55.25 -7.27 -17.34
C PRO A 103 54.68 -5.91 -16.90
N LYS A 104 54.03 -5.20 -17.83
CA LYS A 104 53.37 -3.92 -17.55
C LYS A 104 52.30 -4.13 -16.47
N HIS A 105 52.49 -3.56 -15.28
CA HIS A 105 51.57 -3.68 -14.15
C HIS A 105 50.17 -3.16 -14.52
N GLN A 106 49.25 -4.07 -14.85
CA GLN A 106 47.85 -3.72 -15.05
C GLN A 106 47.29 -3.15 -13.73
N LYS A 107 46.90 -1.88 -13.75
CA LYS A 107 46.45 -1.11 -12.58
C LYS A 107 45.14 -1.71 -12.06
N LYS A 108 45.21 -2.59 -11.05
CA LYS A 108 44.08 -3.39 -10.54
C LYS A 108 42.87 -2.48 -10.23
N LEU A 109 41.79 -2.63 -11.00
CA LEU A 109 40.62 -1.75 -10.93
C LEU A 109 39.98 -1.77 -9.52
N PRO A 110 39.69 -0.59 -8.92
CA PRO A 110 39.32 -0.50 -7.52
C PRO A 110 38.02 -1.27 -7.23
N THR A 111 38.04 -2.04 -6.15
CA THR A 111 36.91 -2.82 -5.65
C THR A 111 36.76 -2.57 -4.16
N GLY A 112 35.53 -2.56 -3.64
CA GLY A 112 35.24 -2.30 -2.23
C GLY A 112 34.29 -1.13 -1.97
N TRP A 113 34.07 -0.85 -0.69
CA TRP A 113 33.20 0.24 -0.23
C TRP A 113 33.80 1.63 -0.46
N ARG A 114 32.93 2.60 -0.75
CA ARG A 114 33.24 4.04 -0.83
C ARG A 114 32.07 4.86 -0.28
N LYS A 115 32.33 6.13 0.05
CA LYS A 115 31.34 7.12 0.52
C LYS A 115 31.29 8.31 -0.46
N ALA A 116 30.15 8.99 -0.50
CA ALA A 116 29.98 10.32 -1.11
C ALA A 116 29.05 11.12 -0.19
N GLY A 117 29.63 12.00 0.63
CA GLY A 117 28.94 12.57 1.78
C GLY A 117 28.30 11.48 2.66
N LYS A 118 27.03 11.66 3.01
CA LYS A 118 26.25 10.70 3.82
C LYS A 118 25.85 9.41 3.06
N LYS A 119 26.08 9.29 1.75
CA LYS A 119 25.72 8.10 0.93
C LYS A 119 26.88 7.11 0.82
N ARG A 120 26.56 5.80 0.80
CA ARG A 120 27.53 4.70 0.56
C ARG A 120 27.31 4.08 -0.82
N TYR A 121 28.38 3.62 -1.46
CA TYR A 121 28.34 2.80 -2.67
C TYR A 121 29.43 1.72 -2.65
N TYR A 122 29.30 0.69 -3.49
CA TYR A 122 30.30 -0.36 -3.65
C TYR A 122 30.81 -0.40 -5.10
N LEU A 123 32.13 -0.44 -5.26
CA LEU A 123 32.80 -0.64 -6.54
C LEU A 123 33.13 -2.12 -6.74
N LYS A 124 32.89 -2.66 -7.94
CA LYS A 124 33.35 -3.98 -8.38
C LYS A 124 34.04 -3.81 -9.74
N LYS A 125 35.34 -4.10 -9.83
CA LYS A 125 36.18 -3.82 -11.02
C LYS A 125 35.98 -2.38 -11.54
N GLY A 126 36.10 -1.38 -10.66
CA GLY A 126 35.97 0.05 -10.99
C GLY A 126 34.56 0.58 -11.23
N LYS A 127 33.56 -0.27 -11.49
CA LYS A 127 32.16 0.14 -11.76
C LYS A 127 31.33 0.09 -10.47
N ARG A 128 30.39 1.03 -10.28
CA ARG A 128 29.42 0.99 -9.16
C ARG A 128 28.38 -0.11 -9.39
N LEU A 129 28.06 -0.87 -8.35
CA LEU A 129 26.92 -1.81 -8.36
C LEU A 129 25.58 -1.06 -8.45
N LYS A 130 24.57 -1.67 -9.07
CA LYS A 130 23.18 -1.14 -9.20
C LYS A 130 22.20 -2.31 -9.04
N GLY A 131 21.02 -2.09 -8.46
CA GLY A 131 20.08 -3.18 -8.19
C GLY A 131 20.49 -4.02 -6.98
N LEU A 132 20.03 -5.28 -6.90
CA LEU A 132 20.20 -6.13 -5.73
C LEU A 132 21.48 -7.00 -5.82
N HIS A 133 22.37 -6.89 -4.84
CA HIS A 133 23.60 -7.69 -4.79
C HIS A 133 23.97 -8.15 -3.38
N LYS A 134 24.57 -9.34 -3.28
CA LYS A 134 25.29 -9.81 -2.08
C LYS A 134 26.69 -9.19 -2.05
N VAL A 135 27.07 -8.60 -0.92
CA VAL A 135 28.43 -8.06 -0.66
C VAL A 135 28.87 -8.55 0.71
N GLY A 136 29.81 -9.49 0.73
CA GLY A 136 30.15 -10.26 1.93
C GLY A 136 28.93 -11.02 2.45
N LYS A 137 28.67 -10.94 3.77
CA LYS A 137 27.54 -11.63 4.42
C LYS A 137 26.16 -10.97 4.28
N TYR A 138 26.05 -9.82 3.61
CA TYR A 138 24.80 -9.06 3.53
C TYR A 138 24.34 -8.82 2.08
N HIS A 139 23.01 -8.78 1.89
CA HIS A 139 22.38 -8.33 0.65
C HIS A 139 22.04 -6.84 0.73
N TYR A 140 22.32 -6.10 -0.34
CA TYR A 140 22.11 -4.67 -0.47
C TYR A 140 21.34 -4.36 -1.75
N LEU A 141 20.45 -3.37 -1.69
CA LEU A 141 19.83 -2.78 -2.86
C LEU A 141 20.52 -1.44 -3.16
N PHE A 142 21.00 -1.26 -4.39
CA PHE A 142 21.64 -0.05 -4.88
C PHE A 142 20.72 0.68 -5.89
N ASP A 143 20.66 2.00 -5.83
CA ASP A 143 19.84 2.84 -6.73
C ASP A 143 20.44 2.97 -8.15
N LYS A 144 19.77 3.74 -9.04
CA LYS A 144 20.23 3.95 -10.42
C LYS A 144 21.59 4.64 -10.56
N TYR A 145 22.08 5.29 -9.49
CA TYR A 145 23.40 5.95 -9.39
C TYR A 145 24.42 5.11 -8.60
N GLY A 146 23.99 3.96 -8.08
CA GLY A 146 24.78 2.99 -7.33
C GLY A 146 24.89 3.26 -5.82
N TYR A 147 24.01 4.07 -5.24
CA TYR A 147 23.98 4.31 -3.79
C TYR A 147 23.11 3.29 -3.04
N VAL A 148 23.56 2.88 -1.85
CA VAL A 148 22.84 1.95 -0.97
C VAL A 148 21.50 2.53 -0.53
N MET A 149 20.42 1.75 -0.72
CA MET A 149 19.08 2.07 -0.25
C MET A 149 18.80 1.49 1.14
N THR A 150 18.02 2.22 1.94
CA THR A 150 17.55 1.81 3.27
C THR A 150 16.01 1.85 3.34
N GLY A 151 15.41 1.23 4.36
CA GLY A 151 13.97 1.18 4.57
C GLY A 151 13.24 0.18 3.66
N LEU A 152 11.92 0.32 3.56
CA LEU A 152 11.08 -0.48 2.66
C LEU A 152 11.34 -0.08 1.19
N ARG A 153 11.60 -1.05 0.31
CA ARG A 153 11.81 -0.84 -1.13
C ARG A 153 11.14 -1.93 -1.95
N LYS A 154 10.54 -1.58 -3.09
CA LYS A 154 10.08 -2.54 -4.10
C LYS A 154 11.30 -3.25 -4.71
N LYS A 155 11.27 -4.57 -4.87
CA LYS A 155 12.32 -5.30 -5.60
C LYS A 155 12.33 -4.84 -7.07
N PRO A 156 13.48 -4.60 -7.70
CA PRO A 156 13.57 -4.42 -9.15
C PRO A 156 12.88 -5.57 -9.88
N HIS A 157 12.17 -5.25 -10.97
CA HIS A 157 11.47 -6.22 -11.84
C HIS A 157 10.43 -7.13 -11.15
N ALA A 158 9.98 -6.83 -9.92
CA ALA A 158 8.99 -7.63 -9.21
C ALA A 158 7.93 -6.78 -8.47
N SER A 159 6.78 -7.38 -8.18
CA SER A 159 5.68 -6.77 -7.42
C SER A 159 5.91 -6.73 -5.89
N SER A 160 6.93 -7.43 -5.40
CA SER A 160 7.22 -7.60 -3.97
C SER A 160 8.11 -6.52 -3.37
N TYR A 161 8.05 -6.37 -2.05
CA TYR A 161 8.90 -5.46 -1.28
C TYR A 161 9.95 -6.21 -0.45
N VAL A 162 11.08 -5.55 -0.19
CA VAL A 162 12.11 -5.90 0.80
C VAL A 162 12.18 -4.80 1.85
N TYR A 163 12.66 -5.12 3.05
CA TYR A 163 13.07 -4.13 4.03
C TYR A 163 14.59 -4.16 4.22
N LEU A 164 15.24 -3.00 4.14
CA LEU A 164 16.67 -2.83 4.39
C LEU A 164 16.86 -2.00 5.67
N ASN A 165 17.75 -2.42 6.56
CA ASN A 165 17.98 -1.73 7.84
C ASN A 165 18.75 -0.39 7.68
N ARG A 166 19.05 0.30 8.80
CA ARG A 166 19.80 1.58 8.80
C ARG A 166 21.18 1.53 8.13
N TYR A 167 21.76 0.35 7.95
CA TYR A 167 23.05 0.12 7.29
C TYR A 167 22.92 -0.34 5.82
N GLY A 168 21.69 -0.51 5.34
CA GLY A 168 21.37 -1.00 4.00
C GLY A 168 21.34 -2.51 3.86
N HIS A 169 21.35 -3.27 4.97
CA HIS A 169 21.32 -4.73 4.92
C HIS A 169 19.86 -5.18 4.79
N GLN A 170 19.53 -5.93 3.74
CA GLN A 170 18.22 -6.57 3.59
C GLN A 170 17.94 -7.50 4.79
N GLN A 171 16.72 -7.46 5.31
CA GLN A 171 16.27 -8.32 6.39
C GLN A 171 15.55 -9.57 5.85
N PHE A 172 15.69 -10.68 6.58
CA PHE A 172 15.14 -12.01 6.25
C PHE A 172 14.39 -12.62 7.46
N LYS A 173 14.05 -11.77 8.44
CA LYS A 173 13.25 -12.06 9.63
C LYS A 173 12.34 -10.87 9.91
N ASN A 174 11.22 -11.07 10.61
CA ASN A 174 10.29 -9.99 10.97
C ASN A 174 11.04 -8.83 11.64
N THR A 175 10.68 -7.59 11.29
CA THR A 175 11.44 -6.39 11.66
C THR A 175 10.53 -5.32 12.27
N ARG A 176 10.85 -4.89 13.50
CA ARG A 176 10.20 -3.76 14.18
C ARG A 176 10.95 -2.45 13.90
N THR A 177 10.20 -1.37 13.82
CA THR A 177 10.67 0.03 13.75
C THR A 177 9.84 0.89 14.70
N SER A 178 10.20 2.16 14.91
CA SER A 178 9.42 3.09 15.74
C SER A 178 8.00 3.34 15.22
N LYS A 179 7.79 3.35 13.90
CA LYS A 179 6.46 3.59 13.29
C LYS A 179 5.71 2.32 12.84
N ARG A 180 6.39 1.18 12.64
CA ARG A 180 5.81 -0.01 11.94
C ARG A 180 6.44 -1.33 12.39
N TYR A 181 5.66 -2.41 12.39
CA TYR A 181 6.14 -3.79 12.31
C TYR A 181 6.02 -4.30 10.87
N TYR A 182 6.99 -5.07 10.40
CA TYR A 182 6.96 -5.77 9.12
C TYR A 182 7.11 -7.28 9.33
N TRP A 183 6.21 -8.07 8.75
CA TRP A 183 6.39 -9.51 8.60
C TRP A 183 7.20 -9.78 7.33
N ILE A 184 8.20 -10.66 7.42
CA ILE A 184 9.19 -10.90 6.37
C ILE A 184 9.46 -12.41 6.26
N SER A 185 9.32 -12.97 5.06
CA SER A 185 9.62 -14.37 4.77
C SER A 185 11.11 -14.69 4.84
N HIS A 186 11.45 -15.99 4.90
CA HIS A 186 12.82 -16.50 4.72
C HIS A 186 13.48 -16.04 3.39
N THR A 187 12.69 -15.74 2.34
CA THR A 187 13.17 -15.14 1.07
C THR A 187 13.32 -13.60 1.10
N GLY A 188 13.15 -12.99 2.28
CA GLY A 188 13.26 -11.55 2.50
C GLY A 188 12.13 -10.72 1.88
N LYS A 189 11.04 -11.36 1.42
CA LYS A 189 9.83 -10.67 0.93
C LYS A 189 9.04 -10.20 2.14
N VAL A 190 8.70 -8.91 2.18
CA VAL A 190 7.74 -8.37 3.14
C VAL A 190 6.35 -8.91 2.79
N THR A 191 5.72 -9.62 3.72
CA THR A 191 4.43 -10.30 3.55
C THR A 191 3.26 -9.56 4.21
N GLY A 192 3.54 -8.67 5.16
CA GLY A 192 2.54 -7.90 5.88
C GLY A 192 3.15 -6.74 6.67
N VAL A 193 2.28 -5.90 7.22
CA VAL A 193 2.65 -4.70 7.98
C VAL A 193 1.65 -4.43 9.11
N LYS A 194 2.10 -3.85 10.22
CA LYS A 194 1.25 -3.20 11.22
C LYS A 194 1.79 -1.81 11.48
N ASN A 195 1.09 -0.79 10.98
CA ASN A 195 1.42 0.61 11.21
C ASN A 195 1.00 1.00 12.63
N TYR A 196 1.91 1.61 13.39
CA TYR A 196 1.67 2.01 14.78
C TYR A 196 1.00 3.38 14.87
N ALA A 197 -0.17 3.52 14.24
CA ALA A 197 -0.98 4.73 14.34
C ALA A 197 -1.44 4.97 15.80
N LYS A 198 -1.41 6.24 16.25
CA LYS A 198 -2.13 6.65 17.46
C LYS A 198 -3.63 6.44 17.22
N ASN A 199 -4.34 5.93 18.22
CA ASN A 199 -5.79 5.81 18.13
C ASN A 199 -6.46 7.11 18.61
N ILE A 200 -7.63 7.41 18.05
CA ILE A 200 -8.44 8.58 18.38
C ILE A 200 -9.89 8.10 18.42
N SER A 201 -10.57 8.26 19.56
CA SER A 201 -12.01 8.03 19.62
C SER A 201 -12.77 9.27 19.14
N GLN A 202 -13.89 9.05 18.45
CA GLN A 202 -14.84 10.10 18.08
C GLN A 202 -15.60 10.64 19.30
N ARG A 203 -15.86 9.79 20.30
CA ARG A 203 -16.59 10.14 21.52
C ARG A 203 -15.72 11.01 22.47
N PRO A 204 -16.35 11.71 23.45
CA PRO A 204 -17.78 12.03 23.48
C PRO A 204 -18.17 13.06 22.40
N ASN A 205 -17.26 13.98 22.04
CA ASN A 205 -17.52 15.17 21.22
C ASN A 205 -18.19 14.96 19.85
N MET A 206 -17.99 13.80 19.21
CA MET A 206 -18.43 13.56 17.84
C MET A 206 -19.16 12.21 17.70
N PRO A 207 -20.42 12.10 18.13
CA PRO A 207 -21.14 10.82 18.08
C PRO A 207 -21.27 10.26 16.65
N THR A 208 -21.45 11.11 15.64
CA THR A 208 -21.52 10.71 14.21
C THR A 208 -20.22 10.98 13.44
N GLY A 209 -19.09 11.18 14.14
CA GLY A 209 -17.80 11.55 13.55
C GLY A 209 -16.87 10.41 13.16
N CYS A 210 -17.39 9.23 12.76
CA CYS A 210 -16.57 8.05 12.45
C CYS A 210 -15.52 8.35 11.37
N GLU A 211 -15.97 8.84 10.21
CA GLU A 211 -15.13 9.09 9.03
C GLU A 211 -14.05 10.13 9.29
N ILE A 212 -14.43 11.26 9.89
CA ILE A 212 -13.51 12.38 10.10
C ILE A 212 -12.46 12.02 11.15
N THR A 213 -12.82 11.23 12.15
CA THR A 213 -11.88 10.70 13.15
C THR A 213 -10.94 9.65 12.52
N ALA A 214 -11.44 8.77 11.66
CA ALA A 214 -10.61 7.83 10.90
C ALA A 214 -9.63 8.56 9.94
N ALA A 215 -10.09 9.60 9.25
CA ALA A 215 -9.25 10.45 8.40
C ALA A 215 -8.20 11.21 9.22
N THR A 216 -8.56 11.71 10.41
CA THR A 216 -7.61 12.34 11.36
C THR A 216 -6.48 11.39 11.73
N MET A 217 -6.77 10.10 11.99
CA MET A 217 -5.74 9.08 12.23
C MET A 217 -4.84 8.83 11.01
N MET A 218 -5.40 8.84 9.80
CA MET A 218 -4.63 8.72 8.55
C MET A 218 -3.69 9.92 8.32
N ILE A 219 -4.21 11.13 8.49
CA ILE A 219 -3.48 12.39 8.34
C ILE A 219 -2.35 12.50 9.38
N ASN A 220 -2.63 12.15 10.64
CA ASN A 220 -1.60 12.15 11.68
C ASN A 220 -0.53 11.08 11.49
N PHE A 221 -0.88 9.90 10.94
CA PHE A 221 0.14 8.90 10.62
C PHE A 221 1.02 9.28 9.42
N ALA A 222 0.52 10.08 8.49
CA ALA A 222 1.31 10.65 7.39
C ALA A 222 2.44 11.55 7.89
N GLY A 223 2.20 12.32 8.95
CA GLY A 223 3.18 13.21 9.58
C GLY A 223 2.62 14.50 10.18
N HIS A 224 1.31 14.71 10.13
CA HIS A 224 0.65 15.88 10.70
C HIS A 224 0.29 15.68 12.17
N HIS A 225 -0.10 16.76 12.83
CA HIS A 225 -0.43 16.78 14.25
C HIS A 225 -1.70 17.61 14.48
N ILE A 226 -2.86 17.06 14.05
CA ILE A 226 -4.17 17.71 14.16
C ILE A 226 -5.16 16.94 15.04
N THR A 227 -6.13 17.64 15.63
CA THR A 227 -7.28 17.03 16.32
C THR A 227 -8.41 16.67 15.34
N LYS A 228 -9.35 15.85 15.79
CA LYS A 228 -10.56 15.51 15.01
C LYS A 228 -11.41 16.75 14.73
N GLU A 229 -11.46 17.69 15.69
CA GLU A 229 -12.14 18.98 15.58
C GLU A 229 -11.47 19.91 14.55
N GLN A 230 -10.14 19.90 14.44
CA GLN A 230 -9.44 20.65 13.39
C GLN A 230 -9.78 20.08 12.00
N ALA A 231 -9.74 18.75 11.83
CA ALA A 231 -10.13 18.11 10.58
C ALA A 231 -11.60 18.38 10.22
N ALA A 232 -12.51 18.34 11.21
CA ALA A 232 -13.94 18.60 11.01
C ALA A 232 -14.26 20.05 10.63
N ARG A 233 -13.43 21.04 11.00
CA ARG A 233 -13.62 22.44 10.57
C ARG A 233 -13.36 22.66 9.08
N VAL A 234 -12.48 21.88 8.46
CA VAL A 234 -12.17 21.96 7.01
C VAL A 234 -12.91 20.90 6.19
N MET A 235 -13.79 20.11 6.81
CA MET A 235 -14.67 19.17 6.12
C MET A 235 -15.91 19.89 5.60
N PRO A 236 -16.21 19.82 4.28
CA PRO A 236 -17.42 20.43 3.73
C PRO A 236 -18.68 19.83 4.36
N ARG A 237 -19.76 20.62 4.44
CA ARG A 237 -21.12 20.14 4.77
C ARG A 237 -21.99 20.16 3.51
N SER A 238 -22.86 19.18 3.36
CA SER A 238 -23.84 19.13 2.26
C SER A 238 -24.93 18.10 2.56
N SER A 239 -26.13 18.30 2.01
CA SER A 239 -27.16 17.25 1.95
C SER A 239 -26.75 16.06 1.08
N ASN A 240 -25.80 16.24 0.15
CA ASN A 240 -25.25 15.17 -0.67
C ASN A 240 -23.94 14.63 -0.05
N PRO A 241 -23.87 13.33 0.36
CA PRO A 241 -22.72 12.79 1.08
C PRO A 241 -21.45 12.73 0.22
N ASN A 242 -21.57 12.80 -1.11
CA ASN A 242 -20.43 12.88 -2.03
C ASN A 242 -19.88 14.30 -2.21
N LYS A 243 -20.58 15.33 -1.69
CA LYS A 243 -20.16 16.74 -1.70
C LYS A 243 -19.70 17.24 -0.31
N GLY A 244 -20.19 16.63 0.79
CA GLY A 244 -19.81 16.96 2.16
C GLY A 244 -20.50 16.07 3.20
N PHE A 245 -20.29 16.35 4.47
CA PHE A 245 -20.96 15.68 5.58
C PHE A 245 -22.42 16.14 5.73
N ILE A 246 -23.33 15.19 5.92
CA ILE A 246 -24.76 15.46 6.14
C ILE A 246 -24.99 15.85 7.61
N GLY A 247 -25.42 17.08 7.84
CA GLY A 247 -25.63 17.62 9.19
C GLY A 247 -24.32 18.00 9.89
N SER A 248 -24.16 17.59 11.14
CA SER A 248 -22.96 17.89 11.94
C SER A 248 -22.40 16.65 12.65
N PRO A 249 -21.08 16.34 12.56
CA PRO A 249 -20.49 15.18 13.24
C PRO A 249 -20.54 15.29 14.78
N TYR A 250 -20.84 16.50 15.29
CA TYR A 250 -21.02 16.84 16.71
C TYR A 250 -22.46 16.61 17.21
N LYS A 251 -23.33 15.99 16.41
CA LYS A 251 -24.74 15.72 16.75
C LYS A 251 -25.09 14.27 16.47
N GLU A 252 -26.00 13.74 17.28
CA GLU A 252 -26.62 12.42 17.06
C GLU A 252 -27.46 12.40 15.77
N TYR A 253 -27.78 11.20 15.30
CA TYR A 253 -28.75 11.02 14.23
C TYR A 253 -30.15 11.52 14.66
N PRO A 254 -30.92 12.24 13.81
CA PRO A 254 -30.65 12.56 12.40
C PRO A 254 -29.86 13.87 12.15
N ALA A 255 -29.57 14.66 13.18
CA ALA A 255 -28.91 15.97 13.04
C ALA A 255 -27.41 15.90 12.65
N GLY A 256 -26.79 14.74 12.80
CA GLY A 256 -25.60 14.31 12.08
C GLY A 256 -25.84 12.94 11.45
N TYR A 257 -25.23 12.64 10.30
CA TYR A 257 -25.41 11.33 9.67
C TYR A 257 -24.10 10.72 9.17
N TRP A 258 -23.56 11.13 8.02
CA TRP A 258 -22.32 10.55 7.45
C TRP A 258 -21.68 11.42 6.35
N VAL A 259 -20.52 10.99 5.85
CA VAL A 259 -19.88 11.55 4.64
C VAL A 259 -19.32 10.43 3.77
N ALA A 260 -19.49 10.52 2.45
CA ALA A 260 -18.93 9.53 1.52
C ALA A 260 -17.45 9.85 1.17
N PRO A 261 -16.67 8.88 0.64
CA PRO A 261 -15.27 9.09 0.26
C PRO A 261 -14.99 10.32 -0.61
N LEU A 262 -15.93 10.71 -1.47
CA LEU A 262 -15.81 11.89 -2.34
C LEU A 262 -15.97 13.21 -1.57
N GLY A 263 -16.90 13.29 -0.61
CA GLY A 263 -17.12 14.49 0.21
C GLY A 263 -15.97 14.76 1.19
N LEU A 264 -15.25 13.71 1.59
CA LEU A 264 -14.08 13.78 2.47
C LEU A 264 -12.75 13.98 1.71
N ARG A 265 -12.77 13.91 0.37
CA ARG A 265 -11.58 14.00 -0.50
C ARG A 265 -10.86 15.34 -0.38
N SER A 266 -11.60 16.45 -0.28
CA SER A 266 -11.06 17.80 -0.09
C SER A 266 -10.34 17.94 1.26
N THR A 267 -10.95 17.44 2.34
CA THR A 267 -10.37 17.41 3.69
C THR A 267 -9.02 16.70 3.71
N VAL A 268 -8.91 15.54 3.07
CA VAL A 268 -7.64 14.79 3.00
C VAL A 268 -6.62 15.52 2.11
N LYS A 269 -7.05 16.06 0.96
CA LYS A 269 -6.17 16.80 0.05
C LYS A 269 -5.62 18.08 0.70
N HIS A 270 -6.41 18.77 1.52
CA HIS A 270 -6.01 20.00 2.22
C HIS A 270 -4.78 19.78 3.11
N TYR A 271 -4.71 18.67 3.84
CA TYR A 271 -3.54 18.36 4.68
C TYR A 271 -2.42 17.66 3.90
N LEU A 272 -2.75 16.69 3.05
CA LEU A 272 -1.75 15.75 2.48
C LEU A 272 -1.33 16.08 1.03
N GLY A 273 -1.85 17.16 0.45
CA GLY A 273 -1.68 17.58 -0.95
C GLY A 273 -2.36 16.65 -1.98
N THR A 274 -2.54 15.38 -1.63
CA THR A 274 -3.15 14.31 -2.43
C THR A 274 -4.29 13.64 -1.66
N ALA A 275 -5.25 13.08 -2.39
CA ALA A 275 -6.30 12.23 -1.86
C ALA A 275 -6.72 11.23 -2.95
N ASP A 276 -6.84 9.96 -2.58
CA ASP A 276 -7.06 8.83 -3.47
C ASP A 276 -8.34 8.10 -3.06
N VAL A 277 -9.41 8.29 -3.83
CA VAL A 277 -10.72 7.64 -3.59
C VAL A 277 -10.69 6.26 -4.24
N MET A 278 -10.50 5.24 -3.39
CA MET A 278 -10.27 3.85 -3.80
C MET A 278 -11.55 2.99 -3.74
N THR A 279 -12.73 3.62 -3.77
CA THR A 279 -14.03 2.92 -3.78
C THR A 279 -14.09 1.90 -4.90
N GLY A 280 -14.48 0.67 -4.58
CA GLY A 280 -14.59 -0.41 -5.56
C GLY A 280 -13.26 -1.07 -5.95
N CYS A 281 -12.13 -0.72 -5.31
CA CYS A 281 -10.86 -1.39 -5.58
C CYS A 281 -10.82 -2.84 -5.02
N SER A 282 -9.73 -3.56 -5.30
CA SER A 282 -9.43 -4.86 -4.71
C SER A 282 -8.77 -4.73 -3.33
N LEU A 283 -8.92 -5.74 -2.47
CA LEU A 283 -8.26 -5.80 -1.15
C LEU A 283 -6.73 -5.63 -1.26
N GLY A 284 -6.12 -6.25 -2.27
CA GLY A 284 -4.70 -6.11 -2.58
C GLY A 284 -4.26 -4.70 -3.01
N SER A 285 -5.20 -3.78 -3.28
CA SER A 285 -4.89 -2.36 -3.50
C SER A 285 -4.84 -1.57 -2.18
N LEU A 286 -5.69 -1.93 -1.21
CA LEU A 286 -5.57 -1.41 0.16
C LEU A 286 -4.25 -1.85 0.80
N GLU A 287 -3.87 -3.12 0.63
CA GLU A 287 -2.60 -3.67 1.10
C GLU A 287 -1.38 -2.92 0.52
N LYS A 288 -1.44 -2.50 -0.75
CA LYS A 288 -0.38 -1.69 -1.39
C LYS A 288 -0.25 -0.29 -0.76
N LYS A 289 -1.33 0.34 -0.29
CA LYS A 289 -1.27 1.58 0.52
C LYS A 289 -0.67 1.30 1.89
N LEU A 290 -1.23 0.30 2.60
CA LEU A 290 -0.84 -0.05 3.98
C LEU A 290 0.64 -0.42 4.10
N ILE A 291 1.19 -1.22 3.17
CA ILE A 291 2.60 -1.63 3.19
C ILE A 291 3.54 -0.45 2.95
N ARG A 292 3.20 0.46 2.02
CA ARG A 292 3.91 1.74 1.85
C ARG A 292 3.80 2.64 3.09
N GLY A 293 2.74 2.43 3.88
CA GLY A 293 2.45 3.15 5.12
C GLY A 293 1.49 4.31 4.98
N HIS A 294 0.73 4.32 3.88
CA HIS A 294 -0.46 5.15 3.75
C HIS A 294 -1.60 4.38 4.43
N LEU A 295 -2.28 4.97 5.42
CA LEU A 295 -3.47 4.33 6.00
C LEU A 295 -4.62 4.41 4.99
N VAL A 296 -5.68 3.65 5.24
CA VAL A 296 -6.91 3.68 4.44
C VAL A 296 -8.09 3.87 5.37
N VAL A 297 -8.90 4.91 5.14
CA VAL A 297 -10.25 5.02 5.71
C VAL A 297 -11.18 4.15 4.88
N VAL A 298 -11.92 3.24 5.52
CA VAL A 298 -12.87 2.34 4.86
C VAL A 298 -14.22 2.41 5.56
N TRP A 299 -15.29 2.39 4.77
CA TRP A 299 -16.66 2.35 5.28
C TRP A 299 -17.12 0.89 5.30
N VAL A 300 -17.83 0.52 6.35
CA VAL A 300 -18.23 -0.86 6.66
C VAL A 300 -19.67 -0.89 7.15
N ARG A 301 -20.31 -2.05 7.08
CA ARG A 301 -21.69 -2.27 7.54
C ARG A 301 -21.76 -3.50 8.45
N TRP A 302 -22.55 -3.40 9.51
CA TRP A 302 -22.68 -4.37 10.61
C TRP A 302 -21.43 -4.57 11.47
N VAL A 303 -20.48 -3.63 11.46
CA VAL A 303 -19.40 -3.59 12.46
C VAL A 303 -19.94 -2.84 13.68
N ASP A 304 -19.86 -3.46 14.86
CA ASP A 304 -20.38 -2.94 16.14
C ASP A 304 -21.87 -2.58 16.11
N GLY A 305 -22.67 -3.32 15.32
CA GLY A 305 -24.11 -3.11 15.15
C GLY A 305 -24.50 -2.02 14.15
N PHE A 306 -23.58 -1.12 13.78
CA PHE A 306 -23.90 0.01 12.90
C PHE A 306 -24.21 -0.39 11.46
N TYR A 307 -25.27 0.19 10.89
CA TYR A 307 -25.58 0.11 9.47
C TYR A 307 -24.46 0.72 8.60
N ASN A 308 -23.87 1.83 9.07
CA ASN A 308 -22.74 2.51 8.43
C ASN A 308 -21.75 2.93 9.51
N HIS A 309 -20.49 2.49 9.40
CA HIS A 309 -19.38 2.88 10.27
C HIS A 309 -18.10 3.03 9.44
N ALA A 310 -17.10 3.75 9.94
CA ALA A 310 -15.84 3.99 9.25
C ALA A 310 -14.62 3.67 10.14
N LEU A 311 -13.68 2.92 9.58
CA LEU A 311 -12.49 2.42 10.26
C LEU A 311 -11.22 2.94 9.60
N ALA A 312 -10.16 3.15 10.38
CA ALA A 312 -8.83 3.45 9.86
C ALA A 312 -7.99 2.16 9.81
N LEU A 313 -7.84 1.56 8.62
CA LEU A 313 -6.99 0.39 8.44
C LEU A 313 -5.53 0.74 8.74
N THR A 314 -4.89 -0.04 9.60
CA THR A 314 -3.49 0.13 10.02
C THR A 314 -2.57 -0.97 9.51
N GLY A 315 -3.09 -2.11 9.05
CA GLY A 315 -2.22 -3.17 8.54
C GLY A 315 -2.91 -4.45 8.14
N TYR A 316 -2.09 -5.42 7.77
CA TYR A 316 -2.51 -6.77 7.42
C TYR A 316 -1.35 -7.76 7.59
N HIS A 317 -1.65 -9.02 7.91
CA HIS A 317 -0.74 -10.14 7.77
C HIS A 317 -1.51 -11.46 7.70
N GLY A 318 -1.19 -12.33 6.74
CA GLY A 318 -1.92 -13.58 6.53
C GLY A 318 -3.43 -13.33 6.41
N ASN A 319 -4.23 -14.08 7.18
CA ASN A 319 -5.68 -13.90 7.24
C ASN A 319 -6.14 -12.74 8.16
N THR A 320 -5.26 -11.89 8.70
CA THR A 320 -5.64 -10.81 9.62
C THR A 320 -5.58 -9.43 8.97
N ILE A 321 -6.62 -8.62 9.18
CA ILE A 321 -6.64 -7.17 8.93
C ILE A 321 -6.56 -6.45 10.29
N TYR A 322 -5.67 -5.46 10.42
CA TYR A 322 -5.52 -4.60 11.60
C TYR A 322 -6.12 -3.22 11.33
N PHE A 323 -6.86 -2.68 12.29
CA PHE A 323 -7.50 -1.37 12.18
C PHE A 323 -7.56 -0.64 13.52
N ASN A 324 -7.67 0.68 13.44
CA ASN A 324 -8.06 1.53 14.55
C ASN A 324 -9.54 1.87 14.37
N ASP A 325 -10.30 1.74 15.46
CA ASP A 325 -11.74 1.97 15.49
C ASP A 325 -12.08 3.28 16.23
N PRO A 326 -12.66 4.27 15.52
CA PRO A 326 -13.10 5.53 16.12
C PRO A 326 -14.20 5.39 17.19
N TRP A 327 -15.08 4.40 17.09
CA TRP A 327 -16.23 4.28 17.98
C TRP A 327 -15.80 3.77 19.36
N THR A 328 -15.22 2.57 19.42
CA THR A 328 -14.75 1.95 20.68
C THR A 328 -13.45 2.56 21.22
N GLY A 329 -12.82 3.47 20.48
CA GLY A 329 -11.51 4.02 20.85
C GLY A 329 -10.39 2.97 20.90
N SER A 330 -10.61 1.77 20.33
CA SER A 330 -9.71 0.61 20.48
C SER A 330 -8.97 0.21 19.20
N LYS A 331 -7.82 -0.43 19.36
CA LYS A 331 -7.01 -1.00 18.25
C LYS A 331 -7.40 -2.45 18.07
N ARG A 332 -8.02 -2.79 16.95
CA ARG A 332 -8.73 -4.06 16.74
C ARG A 332 -8.22 -4.80 15.50
N SER A 333 -8.70 -6.02 15.32
CA SER A 333 -8.43 -6.84 14.14
C SER A 333 -9.56 -7.81 13.88
N MET A 334 -9.72 -8.21 12.63
CA MET A 334 -10.67 -9.23 12.17
C MET A 334 -10.05 -10.04 11.04
N SER A 335 -10.69 -11.15 10.66
CA SER A 335 -10.25 -11.95 9.51
C SER A 335 -10.45 -11.21 8.17
N ARG A 336 -9.77 -11.62 7.10
CA ARG A 336 -9.99 -11.05 5.75
C ARG A 336 -11.42 -11.25 5.27
N SER A 337 -12.02 -12.41 5.56
CA SER A 337 -13.38 -12.75 5.17
C SER A 337 -14.41 -11.88 5.89
N GLN A 338 -14.29 -11.72 7.22
CA GLN A 338 -15.11 -10.77 7.98
C GLN A 338 -14.95 -9.34 7.44
N PHE A 339 -13.72 -8.86 7.26
CA PHE A 339 -13.47 -7.53 6.71
C PHE A 339 -14.12 -7.34 5.34
N TYR A 340 -13.92 -8.29 4.42
CA TYR A 340 -14.48 -8.20 3.08
C TYR A 340 -16.01 -8.29 3.07
N TYR A 341 -16.62 -9.06 3.98
CA TYR A 341 -18.07 -9.09 4.18
C TYR A 341 -18.61 -7.72 4.63
N HIS A 342 -18.04 -7.12 5.68
CA HIS A 342 -18.49 -5.82 6.16
C HIS A 342 -18.22 -4.68 5.14
N TRP A 343 -17.11 -4.75 4.41
CA TRP A 343 -16.71 -3.76 3.40
C TRP A 343 -17.53 -3.86 2.10
N ARG A 344 -17.87 -5.08 1.63
CA ARG A 344 -18.69 -5.25 0.42
C ARG A 344 -20.12 -4.74 0.62
N LEU A 345 -20.69 -4.95 1.81
CA LEU A 345 -22.02 -4.45 2.17
C LEU A 345 -22.11 -2.91 2.28
N ASN A 346 -20.97 -2.22 2.32
CA ASN A 346 -20.86 -0.76 2.23
C ASN A 346 -20.17 -0.33 0.92
N ALA A 347 -20.55 -1.00 -0.19
CA ALA A 347 -20.12 -0.71 -1.56
C ALA A 347 -18.59 -0.66 -1.80
N ARG A 348 -17.80 -1.33 -0.95
CA ARG A 348 -16.32 -1.33 -0.99
C ARG A 348 -15.72 0.09 -1.01
N ARG A 349 -16.33 1.03 -0.28
CA ARG A 349 -15.90 2.43 -0.15
C ARG A 349 -14.56 2.54 0.57
N ALA A 350 -13.63 3.32 0.02
CA ALA A 350 -12.30 3.52 0.59
C ALA A 350 -11.69 4.87 0.19
N LEU A 351 -10.85 5.43 1.08
CA LEU A 351 -10.12 6.69 0.88
C LEU A 351 -8.71 6.56 1.45
N SER A 352 -7.71 7.03 0.70
CA SER A 352 -6.30 7.11 1.10
C SER A 352 -5.66 8.37 0.48
N TYR A 353 -4.34 8.40 0.34
CA TYR A 353 -3.54 9.46 -0.30
C TYR A 353 -2.34 8.84 -1.02
#